data_AF-A0A835GLH7-F1
#
_entry.id   AF-A0A835GLH7-F1
#
_cell.length_a   1.000
_cell.length_b   1.000
_cell.length_c   1.000
_cell.angle_alpha   90.00
_cell.angle_beta   90.00
_cell.angle_gamma   90.00
#
_symmetry.space_group_name_H-M   'P 1'
#
loop_
_entity.id
_entity.type
_entity.pdbx_description
1 polymer ?
#
loop_
_entity_poly.entity_id
_entity_poly.type
_entity_poly.pdbx_seq_one_letter_code
_entity_poly.pdbx_strand_id
1 'polypeptide(L)'
;MVPWTQIFAQALGFRMNWDTPPDTFHPYRNHFIHRRTVYSHTEELLDKNGLNGFHCVRRAICEMEMIAEPRKMYHKLLKMVFRQQSSDTDRWHNKTAEDCKLSQLSCPFSFLDVSLYTDTV
;
A
#
# COMPACT_ATOMS: atom_id res chain seq x y z
N MET A 1 27.51 -2.95 19.01
CA MET A 1 26.42 -3.72 19.66
C MET A 1 25.12 -3.07 19.18
N VAL A 2 24.31 -3.78 18.39
CA VAL A 2 23.10 -3.19 17.76
C VAL A 2 21.94 -3.28 18.75
N PRO A 3 21.25 -2.18 19.11
CA PRO A 3 20.13 -2.21 20.04
C PRO A 3 19.01 -3.14 19.55
N TRP A 4 18.42 -3.92 20.46
CA TRP A 4 17.30 -4.81 20.15
C TRP A 4 16.12 -4.09 19.47
N THR A 5 15.92 -2.81 19.79
CA THR A 5 14.89 -1.96 19.17
C THR A 5 15.17 -1.66 17.70
N GLN A 6 16.43 -1.57 17.28
CA GLN A 6 16.79 -1.45 15.86
C GLN A 6 16.57 -2.76 15.11
N ILE A 7 16.86 -3.92 15.71
CA ILE A 7 16.59 -5.23 15.11
C ILE A 7 15.08 -5.43 14.94
N PHE A 8 14.27 -5.09 15.94
CA PHE A 8 12.80 -5.14 15.82
C PHE A 8 12.27 -4.13 14.80
N ALA A 9 12.77 -2.89 14.77
CA ALA A 9 12.33 -1.90 13.78
C ALA A 9 12.70 -2.32 12.34
N GLN A 10 13.87 -2.95 12.15
CA GLN A 10 14.32 -3.49 10.85
C GLN A 10 13.57 -4.77 10.45
N ALA A 11 13.25 -5.66 11.41
CA ALA A 11 12.49 -6.89 11.17
C ALA A 11 10.99 -6.63 10.96
N LEU A 12 10.41 -5.65 11.67
CA LEU A 12 9.03 -5.17 11.47
C LEU A 12 8.88 -4.34 10.19
N GLY A 13 9.93 -3.66 9.75
CA GLY A 13 9.96 -2.95 8.47
C GLY A 13 9.93 -3.86 7.23
N PHE A 14 10.26 -5.15 7.36
CA PHE A 14 10.41 -6.05 6.21
C PHE A 14 9.70 -7.41 6.27
N ARG A 15 8.66 -7.55 7.09
CA ARG A 15 7.75 -8.69 6.94
C ARG A 15 6.29 -8.26 6.99
N MET A 16 5.80 -7.81 5.83
CA MET A 16 4.57 -8.47 5.35
C MET A 16 4.94 -9.96 5.24
N ASN A 17 4.75 -10.70 6.34
CA ASN A 17 4.80 -12.15 6.33
C ASN A 17 3.54 -12.58 5.57
N TRP A 18 3.53 -12.32 4.26
CA TRP A 18 2.59 -13.01 3.41
C TRP A 18 3.10 -14.43 3.41
N ASP A 19 2.37 -15.32 4.09
CA ASP A 19 2.72 -16.71 4.14
C ASP A 19 3.03 -17.15 2.70
N THR A 20 4.18 -17.82 2.52
CA THR A 20 4.45 -18.51 1.27
C THR A 20 3.18 -19.25 0.90
N PRO A 21 2.65 -19.05 -0.32
CA PRO A 21 1.40 -19.69 -0.70
C PRO A 21 1.51 -21.16 -0.32
N PRO A 22 0.57 -21.70 0.47
CA PRO A 22 0.70 -23.05 1.01
C PRO A 22 0.90 -24.04 -0.14
N ASP A 23 1.45 -25.23 0.10
CA ASP A 23 1.64 -26.24 -0.96
C ASP A 23 0.32 -26.66 -1.64
N THR A 24 -0.83 -26.29 -1.05
CA THR A 24 -2.19 -26.40 -1.59
C THR A 24 -2.61 -25.23 -2.49
N PHE A 25 -1.73 -24.27 -2.74
CA PHE A 25 -1.95 -23.11 -3.61
C PHE A 25 -2.02 -23.59 -5.06
N HIS A 26 -3.22 -23.94 -5.47
CA HIS A 26 -3.53 -24.22 -6.86
C HIS A 26 -3.75 -22.87 -7.58
N PRO A 27 -2.99 -22.55 -8.64
CA PRO A 27 -3.14 -21.29 -9.40
C PRO A 27 -4.56 -21.04 -9.92
N TYR A 28 -5.38 -22.09 -9.99
CA TYR A 28 -6.74 -22.08 -10.53
C TYR A 28 -7.84 -22.16 -9.48
N ARG A 29 -7.52 -22.16 -8.18
CA ARG A 29 -8.51 -22.35 -7.10
C ARG A 29 -8.56 -21.11 -6.20
N ASN A 30 -9.27 -20.07 -6.65
CA ASN A 30 -9.88 -18.99 -5.86
C ASN A 30 -9.07 -18.28 -4.75
N HIS A 31 -7.74 -18.32 -4.73
CA HIS A 31 -6.92 -17.54 -3.79
C HIS A 31 -6.50 -16.20 -4.40
N PHE A 32 -7.47 -15.41 -4.86
CA PHE A 32 -7.22 -14.07 -5.38
C PHE A 32 -7.32 -13.04 -4.25
N ILE A 33 -6.28 -12.22 -4.11
CA ILE A 33 -6.34 -11.05 -3.24
C ILE A 33 -7.17 -9.99 -3.95
N HIS A 34 -8.33 -9.66 -3.40
CA HIS A 34 -9.17 -8.59 -3.92
C HIS A 34 -8.60 -7.23 -3.49
N ARG A 35 -8.41 -6.31 -4.44
CA ARG A 35 -7.93 -4.94 -4.16
C ARG A 35 -8.79 -4.22 -3.14
N ARG A 36 -10.11 -4.37 -3.23
CA ARG A 36 -11.05 -3.84 -2.24
C ARG A 36 -10.69 -4.27 -0.82
N THR A 37 -10.37 -5.54 -0.61
CA THR A 37 -9.96 -6.06 0.71
C THR A 37 -8.65 -5.43 1.16
N VAL A 38 -7.67 -5.32 0.26
CA VAL A 38 -6.39 -4.65 0.57
C VAL A 38 -6.63 -3.19 0.98
N TYR A 39 -7.45 -2.45 0.23
CA TYR A 39 -7.75 -1.05 0.51
C TYR A 39 -8.47 -0.90 1.85
N SER A 40 -9.49 -1.72 2.12
CA SER A 40 -10.22 -1.71 3.39
C SER A 40 -9.32 -2.02 4.59
N HIS A 41 -8.47 -3.05 4.51
CA HIS A 41 -7.56 -3.38 5.60
C HIS A 41 -6.48 -2.32 5.79
N THR A 42 -6.02 -1.69 4.70
CA THR A 42 -5.05 -0.59 4.75
C THR A 42 -5.67 0.64 5.41
N GLU A 43 -6.90 1.00 5.03
CA GLU A 43 -7.68 2.05 5.67
C GLU A 43 -7.85 1.79 7.17
N GLU A 44 -8.32 0.60 7.56
CA GLU A 44 -8.50 0.23 8.96
C GLU A 44 -7.19 0.28 9.76
N LEU A 45 -6.09 -0.20 9.18
CA LEU A 45 -4.77 -0.13 9.80
C LEU A 45 -4.36 1.32 10.05
N LEU A 46 -4.53 2.19 9.07
CA LEU A 46 -4.13 3.60 9.16
C LEU A 46 -5.03 4.38 10.12
N ASP A 47 -6.34 4.10 10.13
CA ASP A 47 -7.29 4.65 11.10
C ASP A 47 -6.89 4.27 12.54
N LYS A 48 -6.52 2.99 12.77
CA LYS A 48 -6.04 2.52 14.09
C LYS A 48 -4.73 3.19 14.54
N ASN A 49 -3.96 3.76 13.61
CA ASN A 49 -2.74 4.51 13.89
C ASN A 49 -2.97 6.04 13.95
N GLY A 50 -4.22 6.50 14.00
CA GLY A 50 -4.56 7.91 14.17
C GLY A 50 -4.46 8.75 12.90
N LEU A 51 -4.37 8.11 11.73
CA LEU A 51 -4.44 8.78 10.43
C LEU A 51 -5.85 8.73 9.87
N ASN A 52 -6.15 9.55 8.88
CA ASN A 52 -7.39 9.40 8.10
C ASN A 52 -7.18 8.34 7.01
N GLY A 53 -7.48 7.09 7.32
CA GLY A 53 -7.18 5.93 6.50
C GLY A 53 -7.78 6.02 5.09
N PHE A 54 -9.01 6.52 4.98
CA PHE A 54 -9.66 6.75 3.70
C PHE A 54 -8.85 7.72 2.82
N HIS A 55 -8.46 8.87 3.36
CA HIS A 55 -7.63 9.83 2.64
C HIS A 55 -6.21 9.31 2.39
N CYS A 56 -5.65 8.47 3.26
CA CYS A 56 -4.35 7.86 3.01
C CYS A 56 -4.37 6.87 1.85
N VAL A 57 -5.39 6.02 1.75
CA VAL A 57 -5.55 5.11 0.60
C VAL A 57 -5.79 5.91 -0.67
N ARG A 58 -6.63 6.96 -0.63
CA ARG A 58 -6.85 7.85 -1.77
C ARG A 58 -5.57 8.60 -2.16
N ARG A 59 -4.77 9.07 -1.20
CA ARG A 59 -3.47 9.68 -1.44
C ARG A 59 -2.53 8.73 -2.17
N ALA A 60 -2.45 7.47 -1.74
CA ALA A 60 -1.63 6.44 -2.41
C ALA A 60 -2.03 6.25 -3.88
N ILE A 61 -3.34 6.21 -4.16
CA ILE A 61 -3.87 6.15 -5.54
C ILE A 61 -3.40 7.35 -6.35
N CYS A 62 -3.61 8.57 -5.84
CA CYS A 62 -3.20 9.80 -6.53
C CYS A 62 -1.68 9.84 -6.78
N GLU A 63 -0.86 9.42 -5.82
CA GLU A 63 0.59 9.34 -5.95
C GLU A 63 1.02 8.33 -7.02
N MET A 64 0.39 7.15 -7.06
CA MET A 64 0.72 6.13 -8.07
C MET A 64 0.26 6.51 -9.48
N GLU A 65 -0.81 7.29 -9.61
CA GLU A 65 -1.27 7.85 -10.89
C GLU A 65 -0.27 8.89 -11.44
N MET A 66 0.39 9.66 -10.56
CA MET A 66 1.41 10.65 -10.96
C MET A 66 2.73 10.02 -11.42
N ILE A 67 3.04 8.79 -10.99
CA ILE A 67 4.26 8.10 -11.42
C ILE A 67 4.02 7.46 -12.77
N ALA A 68 4.50 8.06 -13.87
CA ALA A 68 4.38 7.48 -15.22
C ALA A 68 5.08 6.11 -15.32
N GLU A 69 6.37 6.06 -14.96
CA GLU A 69 7.21 4.85 -15.05
C GLU A 69 7.80 4.47 -13.68
N PRO A 70 7.29 3.41 -13.03
CA PRO A 70 7.87 2.92 -11.78
C PRO A 70 9.19 2.19 -12.05
N ARG A 71 10.33 2.81 -11.70
CA ARG A 71 11.67 2.21 -11.88
C ARG A 71 12.02 1.17 -10.82
N LYS A 72 11.63 1.43 -9.57
CA LYS A 72 11.92 0.59 -8.41
C LYS A 72 10.88 -0.51 -8.20
N MET A 73 11.28 -1.64 -7.64
CA MET A 73 10.40 -2.80 -7.46
C MET A 73 9.21 -2.44 -6.57
N TYR A 74 9.45 -1.73 -5.47
CA TYR A 74 8.40 -1.26 -4.58
C TYR A 74 7.38 -0.36 -5.29
N HIS A 75 7.83 0.59 -6.12
CA HIS A 75 6.92 1.45 -6.89
C HIS A 75 6.08 0.64 -7.87
N LYS A 76 6.65 -0.42 -8.48
CA LYS A 76 5.92 -1.32 -9.38
C LYS A 76 4.83 -2.08 -8.61
N LEU A 77 5.13 -2.55 -7.40
CA LEU A 77 4.16 -3.22 -6.53
C LEU A 77 3.03 -2.27 -6.12
N LEU A 78 3.37 -1.07 -5.62
CA LEU A 78 2.36 -0.08 -5.26
C LEU A 78 1.47 0.29 -6.45
N LYS A 79 2.05 0.51 -7.63
CA LYS A 79 1.27 0.79 -8.85
C LYS A 79 0.40 -0.38 -9.27
N MET A 80 0.79 -1.62 -9.01
CA MET A 80 -0.03 -2.81 -9.27
C MET A 80 -1.21 -2.93 -8.30
N VAL A 81 -0.99 -2.61 -7.03
CA VAL A 81 -2.01 -2.65 -5.96
C VAL A 81 -3.02 -1.53 -6.14
N PHE A 82 -2.56 -0.28 -6.25
CA PHE A 82 -3.40 0.93 -6.23
C PHE A 82 -3.94 1.36 -7.60
N ARG A 83 -3.83 0.52 -8.64
CA ARG A 83 -4.40 0.79 -9.96
C ARG A 83 -5.89 0.44 -9.98
N GLN A 84 -6.70 1.34 -10.56
CA GLN A 84 -8.11 1.07 -10.82
C GLN A 84 -8.25 -0.08 -11.84
N GLN A 85 -8.97 -1.14 -11.45
CA GLN A 85 -9.29 -2.27 -12.33
C GLN A 85 -10.77 -2.65 -12.31
N SER A 86 -11.48 -2.40 -11.21
CA SER A 86 -12.91 -2.70 -11.08
C SER A 86 -13.64 -1.59 -10.32
N SER A 87 -14.96 -1.53 -10.51
CA SER A 87 -15.85 -0.60 -9.81
C SER A 87 -15.95 -0.87 -8.30
N ASP A 88 -15.54 -2.05 -7.83
CA ASP A 88 -15.52 -2.39 -6.39
C ASP A 88 -14.65 -1.45 -5.55
N THR A 89 -13.75 -0.74 -6.22
CA THR A 89 -12.79 0.21 -5.62
C THR A 89 -13.15 1.68 -5.89
N ASP A 90 -14.29 1.96 -6.52
CA ASP A 90 -14.72 3.32 -6.88
C ASP A 90 -14.89 4.23 -5.66
N ARG A 91 -15.14 3.67 -4.47
CA ARG A 91 -15.13 4.45 -3.21
C ARG A 91 -13.86 5.30 -3.06
N TRP A 92 -12.70 4.76 -3.43
CA TRP A 92 -11.43 5.49 -3.35
C TRP A 92 -11.03 6.14 -4.68
N HIS A 93 -11.38 5.51 -5.81
CA HIS A 93 -11.00 5.98 -7.16
C HIS A 93 -11.92 7.04 -7.75
N ASN A 94 -13.15 7.20 -7.27
CA ASN A 94 -14.04 8.28 -7.69
C ASN A 94 -13.60 9.58 -7.00
N LYS A 95 -12.70 10.31 -7.67
CA LYS A 95 -12.02 11.50 -7.18
C LYS A 95 -11.78 12.53 -8.30
N THR A 96 -11.67 13.79 -7.92
CA THR A 96 -11.12 14.87 -8.77
C THR A 96 -9.66 15.18 -8.42
N ALA A 97 -9.05 16.11 -9.14
CA ALA A 97 -7.70 16.59 -8.81
C ALA A 97 -7.66 17.33 -7.46
N GLU A 98 -8.74 18.01 -7.10
CA GLU A 98 -8.92 18.70 -5.82
C GLU A 98 -9.01 17.70 -4.67
N ASP A 99 -9.73 16.59 -4.86
CA ASP A 99 -9.80 15.51 -3.86
C ASP A 99 -8.43 14.88 -3.58
N CYS A 100 -7.58 14.79 -4.60
CA CYS A 100 -6.20 14.34 -4.42
C CYS A 100 -5.39 15.31 -3.55
N LYS A 101 -5.51 16.62 -3.77
CA LYS A 101 -4.86 17.64 -2.93
C LYS A 101 -5.38 17.59 -1.50
N LEU A 102 -6.70 17.47 -1.33
CA LEU A 102 -7.32 17.32 -0.01
C LEU A 102 -6.79 16.07 0.70
N SER A 103 -6.67 14.95 -0.01
CA SER A 103 -6.16 13.69 0.57
C SER A 103 -4.68 13.77 0.95
N GLN A 104 -3.87 14.51 0.20
CA GLN A 104 -2.47 14.81 0.55
C GLN A 104 -2.37 15.67 1.82
N LEU A 105 -3.29 16.61 2.03
CA LEU A 105 -3.34 17.44 3.24
C LEU A 105 -3.88 16.67 4.45
N SER A 106 -4.91 15.85 4.26
CA SER A 106 -5.59 15.09 5.32
C SER A 106 -4.79 13.89 5.82
N CYS A 107 -3.96 13.28 4.97
CA CYS A 107 -3.09 12.19 5.36
C CYS A 107 -1.62 12.60 5.18
N PRO A 108 -0.84 12.81 6.26
CA PRO A 108 0.58 13.17 6.14
C PRO A 108 1.47 12.00 5.69
N PHE A 109 0.99 10.76 5.80
CA PHE A 109 1.73 9.55 5.41
C PHE A 109 1.69 9.31 3.90
N SER A 110 2.86 9.08 3.29
CA SER A 110 2.99 8.54 1.92
C SER A 110 3.59 7.15 1.95
N PHE A 111 3.04 6.25 1.13
CA PHE A 111 3.67 4.95 0.88
C PHE A 111 5.03 5.10 0.18
N LEU A 112 5.25 6.17 -0.59
CA LEU A 112 6.54 6.41 -1.25
C LEU A 112 7.67 6.72 -0.26
N ASP A 113 7.35 7.20 0.93
CA ASP A 113 8.31 7.55 1.97
C ASP A 113 8.70 6.35 2.85
N VAL A 114 8.10 5.18 2.63
CA VAL A 114 8.44 3.95 3.36
C VAL A 114 9.84 3.50 2.92
N SER A 115 10.79 3.52 3.87
CA SER A 115 12.20 3.22 3.64
C SER A 115 12.42 1.86 2.98
N LEU A 116 13.00 1.91 1.79
CA LEU A 116 13.29 0.77 0.91
C LEU A 116 14.55 0.00 1.33
N TYR A 117 14.67 -0.49 2.56
CA TYR A 117 15.80 -1.40 2.87
C TYR A 117 15.80 -2.68 1.99
N THR A 118 14.81 -2.89 1.10
CA THR A 118 14.86 -3.88 0.00
C THR A 118 15.44 -3.42 -1.33
N ASP A 119 15.62 -2.12 -1.58
CA ASP A 119 16.15 -1.61 -2.86
C ASP A 119 17.63 -1.18 -2.75
N THR A 120 18.34 -1.56 -1.68
CA THR A 120 19.79 -1.41 -1.61
C THR A 120 20.43 -2.43 -2.55
N VAL A 121 21.04 -1.91 -3.62
CA VAL A 121 21.90 -2.60 -4.59
C VAL A 121 23.02 -3.34 -3.88
#